data_AF-A0A3M7E324-F1
#
_entry.id   AF-A0A3M7E324-F1
#
_cell.length_a   1.000
_cell.length_b   1.000
_cell.length_c   1.000
_cell.angle_alpha   90.00
_cell.angle_beta   90.00
_cell.angle_gamma   90.00
#
_symmetry.space_group_name_H-M   'P 1'
#
loop_
_entity.id
_entity.type
_entity.pdbx_description
1 polymer ?
#
loop_
_entity_poly.entity_id
_entity_poly.type
_entity_poly.pdbx_seq_one_letter_code
_entity_poly.pdbx_strand_id
1 'polypeptide(L)'
;MAPLAKDASSGDEIGNGREEGNSQLRFLIIGAGSRGASYAAAIQRSGLAVVAGVVEPVPFKRQLLGSQHIWQETGTSKPHQEFDDWKDYITFERQRRRDAVAGLPVPPGMDGVFVCVRDGLHAPVVNDLAPLGLHTMCEKPLATSLSDCLSIQRTLNAQPEPRIFAIGHVLRYSPHNMLLRHLLLGEKVVGEVLSMEHTEPIGAPKIYYDKHLEQDITKWPIDVVNLEVPGILEDQGKEAARSALFATLAEDYDAASTPAQDIEDRSWYGRCVWESDNDVCDDQTVTFTWEDDPAVDRGAKTAIFHMIAQTLAQCERRGRIYGTTGEISYDSQSITVHDFKSGETNTHKPEVPVNSHHGGGDDGLTQCFLDAVKAVKEGTMDVSEAQRYYMGCTLEDMIRSHAAVFAAEEARREKKIISWKEWWERNVVT
;
A
#
# COMPACT_ATOMS: atom_id res chain seq x y z
N MET A 1 3.12 2.95 -18.01
CA MET A 1 3.03 1.49 -17.88
C MET A 1 4.02 1.10 -16.78
N ALA A 2 3.58 0.52 -15.67
CA ALA A 2 4.50 -0.26 -14.85
C ALA A 2 4.93 -1.44 -15.73
N PRO A 3 6.21 -1.55 -16.12
CA PRO A 3 6.63 -2.60 -17.04
C PRO A 3 6.36 -3.96 -16.40
N LEU A 4 5.72 -4.87 -17.15
CA LEU A 4 5.79 -6.29 -16.79
C LEU A 4 7.27 -6.65 -16.69
N ALA A 5 7.68 -7.31 -15.60
CA ALA A 5 9.03 -7.84 -15.49
C ALA A 5 9.27 -8.67 -16.75
N LYS A 6 10.19 -8.21 -17.62
CA LYS A 6 10.61 -8.99 -18.77
C LYS A 6 11.25 -10.26 -18.22
N ASP A 7 10.87 -11.40 -18.78
CA ASP A 7 11.46 -12.71 -18.48
C ASP A 7 12.98 -12.58 -18.34
N ALA A 8 13.49 -12.81 -17.14
CA ALA A 8 14.91 -12.95 -16.88
C ALA A 8 15.39 -14.29 -17.46
N SER A 9 15.50 -14.36 -18.79
CA SER A 9 16.10 -15.50 -19.50
C SER A 9 16.99 -15.01 -20.64
N SER A 10 18.08 -14.35 -20.26
CA SER A 10 19.32 -14.41 -21.03
C SER A 10 20.46 -14.22 -20.06
N GLY A 11 21.12 -15.34 -19.72
CA GLY A 11 22.37 -15.29 -18.98
C GLY A 11 23.42 -14.65 -19.88
N ASP A 12 23.90 -13.47 -19.46
CA ASP A 12 25.16 -12.92 -19.92
C ASP A 12 26.05 -12.69 -18.70
N GLU A 13 27.31 -13.08 -18.89
CA GLU A 13 28.35 -13.22 -17.88
C GLU A 13 28.56 -11.95 -17.05
N ILE A 14 28.83 -12.14 -15.76
CA ILE A 14 29.17 -11.08 -14.80
C ILE A 14 30.51 -10.47 -15.22
N GLY A 15 30.44 -9.39 -15.99
CA GLY A 15 31.54 -8.47 -16.23
C GLY A 15 31.77 -7.59 -15.00
N ASN A 16 32.87 -7.84 -14.30
CA ASN A 16 33.40 -6.95 -13.26
C ASN A 16 33.82 -5.61 -13.88
N GLY A 17 32.90 -4.63 -13.85
CA GLY A 17 33.15 -3.25 -14.22
C GLY A 17 32.26 -2.33 -13.39
N ARG A 18 32.67 -2.04 -12.15
CA ARG A 18 32.06 -0.94 -11.38
C ARG A 18 32.50 0.37 -12.03
N GLU A 19 31.63 0.96 -12.84
CA GLU A 19 31.71 2.38 -13.15
C GLU A 19 31.33 3.18 -11.89
N GLU A 20 32.33 3.79 -11.26
CA GLU A 20 32.18 4.79 -10.22
C GLU A 20 31.52 6.04 -10.81
N GLY A 21 30.19 6.14 -10.72
CA GLY A 21 29.47 7.30 -11.27
C GLY A 21 28.00 7.49 -10.89
N ASN A 22 27.28 6.51 -10.33
CA ASN A 22 25.86 6.68 -9.98
C ASN A 22 25.63 6.47 -8.47
N SER A 23 25.42 7.55 -7.71
CA SER A 23 25.10 7.44 -6.28
C SER A 23 23.73 6.80 -6.13
N GLN A 24 23.65 5.61 -5.51
CA GLN A 24 22.38 4.93 -5.22
C GLN A 24 21.38 5.87 -4.54
N LEU A 25 20.08 5.71 -4.86
CA LEU A 25 19.03 6.51 -4.26
C LEU A 25 18.96 6.28 -2.74
N ARG A 26 18.61 7.32 -1.97
CA ARG A 26 18.64 7.28 -0.50
C ARG A 26 17.25 7.56 0.07
N PHE A 27 16.72 6.61 0.84
CA PHE A 27 15.38 6.73 1.41
C PHE A 27 15.38 6.68 2.95
N LEU A 28 14.46 7.44 3.53
CA LEU A 28 14.12 7.41 4.95
C LEU A 28 12.87 6.57 5.16
N ILE A 29 12.87 5.66 6.14
CA ILE A 29 11.66 4.97 6.61
C ILE A 29 11.10 5.72 7.81
N ILE A 30 9.83 6.11 7.77
CA ILE A 30 9.12 6.71 8.90
C ILE A 30 8.07 5.71 9.38
N GLY A 31 8.29 5.14 10.56
CA GLY A 31 7.54 4.01 11.10
C GLY A 31 8.24 2.67 10.82
N ALA A 32 8.85 2.08 11.85
CA ALA A 32 9.62 0.83 11.78
C ALA A 32 8.80 -0.40 12.21
N GLY A 33 7.50 -0.38 11.94
CA GLY A 33 6.62 -1.54 12.10
C GLY A 33 6.77 -2.55 10.95
N SER A 34 5.85 -3.53 10.90
CA SER A 34 5.85 -4.58 9.86
C SER A 34 5.93 -4.00 8.44
N ARG A 35 5.12 -2.99 8.10
CA ARG A 35 5.15 -2.35 6.76
C ARG A 35 6.47 -1.64 6.48
N GLY A 36 7.00 -0.88 7.45
CA GLY A 36 8.30 -0.21 7.33
C GLY A 36 9.44 -1.19 7.06
N ALA A 37 9.46 -2.31 7.78
CA ALA A 37 10.44 -3.38 7.57
C ALA A 37 10.27 -4.05 6.19
N SER A 38 9.03 -4.33 5.76
CA SER A 38 8.77 -4.91 4.43
C SER A 38 9.29 -4.01 3.30
N TYR A 39 9.04 -2.70 3.36
CA TYR A 39 9.56 -1.76 2.37
C TYR A 39 11.08 -1.58 2.46
N ALA A 40 11.66 -1.55 3.67
CA ALA A 40 13.11 -1.50 3.84
C ALA A 40 13.79 -2.71 3.15
N ALA A 41 13.21 -3.90 3.33
CA ALA A 41 13.69 -5.12 2.67
C ALA A 41 13.48 -5.07 1.14
N ALA A 42 12.34 -4.56 0.65
CA ALA A 42 12.08 -4.41 -0.78
C ALA A 42 13.05 -3.41 -1.45
N ILE A 43 13.35 -2.29 -0.76
CA ILE A 43 14.35 -1.30 -1.21
C ILE A 43 15.70 -1.98 -1.40
N GLN A 44 16.16 -2.76 -0.41
CA GLN A 44 17.43 -3.47 -0.51
C GLN A 44 17.44 -4.51 -1.65
N ARG A 45 16.36 -5.30 -1.79
CA ARG A 45 16.24 -6.30 -2.86
C ARG A 45 16.26 -5.68 -4.26
N SER A 46 15.79 -4.44 -4.42
CA SER A 46 15.80 -3.75 -5.71
C SER A 46 17.21 -3.50 -6.27
N GLY A 47 18.22 -3.36 -5.40
CA GLY A 47 19.58 -2.95 -5.77
C GLY A 47 19.73 -1.50 -6.25
N LEU A 48 18.64 -0.76 -6.43
CA LEU A 48 18.63 0.62 -6.95
C LEU A 48 18.85 1.68 -5.87
N ALA A 49 18.54 1.34 -4.63
CA ALA A 49 18.43 2.28 -3.53
C ALA A 49 18.90 1.68 -2.21
N VAL A 50 19.17 2.56 -1.23
CA VAL A 50 19.53 2.18 0.14
C VAL A 50 18.57 2.83 1.13
N VAL A 51 18.33 2.12 2.23
CA VAL A 51 17.72 2.71 3.42
C VAL A 51 18.80 3.46 4.17
N ALA A 52 18.67 4.78 4.24
CA ALA A 52 19.72 5.67 4.75
C ALA A 52 19.37 6.29 6.11
N GLY A 53 18.12 6.17 6.56
CA GLY A 53 17.73 6.55 7.91
C GLY A 53 16.37 5.98 8.32
N VAL A 54 16.07 6.07 9.60
CA VAL A 54 14.80 5.63 10.19
C VAL A 54 14.26 6.65 11.20
N VAL A 55 12.95 6.85 11.20
CA VAL A 55 12.21 7.61 12.21
C VAL A 55 11.23 6.66 12.88
N GLU A 56 11.35 6.47 14.19
CA GLU A 56 10.48 5.57 14.94
C GLU A 56 10.58 5.91 16.43
N PRO A 57 9.50 6.22 17.15
CA PRO A 57 9.59 6.59 18.56
C PRO A 57 9.98 5.43 19.49
N VAL A 58 9.71 4.17 19.11
CA VAL A 58 10.07 3.00 19.93
C VAL A 58 11.53 2.59 19.71
N PRO A 59 12.44 2.74 20.69
CA PRO A 59 13.87 2.52 20.48
C PRO A 59 14.19 1.11 19.99
N PHE A 60 13.52 0.09 20.53
CA PHE A 60 13.71 -1.30 20.10
C PHE A 60 13.43 -1.49 18.61
N LYS A 61 12.29 -1.00 18.10
CA LYS A 61 11.92 -1.13 16.68
C LYS A 61 12.88 -0.36 15.78
N ARG A 62 13.28 0.85 16.20
CA ARG A 62 14.23 1.69 15.49
C ARG A 62 15.59 1.03 15.35
N GLN A 63 16.11 0.48 16.45
CA GLN A 63 17.39 -0.23 16.49
C GLN A 63 17.34 -1.54 15.70
N LEU A 64 16.23 -2.27 15.77
CA LEU A 64 16.01 -3.49 14.99
C LEU A 64 16.07 -3.21 13.48
N LEU A 65 15.25 -2.29 12.97
CA LEU A 65 15.26 -1.93 11.54
C LEU A 65 16.62 -1.40 11.11
N GLY A 66 17.23 -0.51 11.89
CA GLY A 66 18.51 0.07 11.51
C GLY A 66 19.68 -0.90 11.51
N SER A 67 19.75 -1.81 12.49
CA SER A 67 20.76 -2.89 12.49
C SER A 67 20.57 -3.86 11.33
N GLN A 68 19.32 -4.08 10.90
CA GLN A 68 18.98 -4.95 9.79
C GLN A 68 19.14 -4.29 8.42
N HIS A 69 19.06 -2.96 8.29
CA HIS A 69 18.98 -2.32 6.97
C HIS A 69 19.87 -1.10 6.71
N ILE A 70 20.41 -0.45 7.75
CA ILE A 70 21.05 0.88 7.62
C ILE A 70 22.52 0.87 8.08
N TRP A 71 22.82 0.25 9.21
CA TRP A 71 24.14 0.24 9.83
C TRP A 71 24.67 -1.18 10.10
N GLN A 72 24.33 -2.12 9.21
CA GLN A 72 24.81 -3.51 9.25
C GLN A 72 26.34 -3.59 9.36
N GLU A 73 27.05 -2.76 8.59
CA GLU A 73 28.53 -2.78 8.51
C GLU A 73 29.20 -2.14 9.72
N THR A 74 28.61 -1.08 10.28
CA THR A 74 29.20 -0.33 11.41
C THR A 74 28.72 -0.84 12.77
N GLY A 75 27.64 -1.63 12.82
CA GLY A 75 27.00 -2.13 14.03
C GLY A 75 26.34 -1.06 14.90
N THR A 76 26.51 0.23 14.56
CA THR A 76 26.05 1.38 15.34
C THR A 76 25.58 2.49 14.40
N SER A 77 24.55 3.21 14.82
CA SER A 77 23.97 4.34 14.10
C SER A 77 24.88 5.57 14.15
N LYS A 78 24.82 6.39 13.11
CA LYS A 78 25.32 7.78 13.13
C LYS A 78 24.17 8.73 13.47
N PRO A 79 24.44 9.92 14.04
CA PRO A 79 23.38 10.87 14.43
C PRO A 79 22.40 11.31 13.32
N HIS A 80 22.76 11.15 12.05
CA HIS A 80 21.92 11.49 10.90
C HIS A 80 21.11 10.31 10.35
N GLN A 81 21.20 9.12 10.97
CA GLN A 81 20.59 7.88 10.48
C GLN A 81 19.40 7.42 11.31
N GLU A 82 19.18 7.97 12.51
CA GLU A 82 18.03 7.62 13.33
C GLU A 82 17.46 8.83 14.07
N PHE A 83 16.13 8.87 14.18
CA PHE A 83 15.39 9.94 14.83
C PHE A 83 14.20 9.36 15.61
N ASP A 84 13.85 9.99 16.73
CA ASP A 84 12.68 9.63 17.53
C ASP A 84 11.38 10.12 16.86
N ASP A 85 11.37 11.38 16.38
CA ASP A 85 10.22 12.04 15.74
C ASP A 85 10.58 12.54 14.32
N TRP A 86 9.59 12.59 13.41
CA TRP A 86 9.80 13.12 12.06
C TRP A 86 10.13 14.62 12.07
N LYS A 87 9.69 15.33 13.10
CA LYS A 87 10.03 16.75 13.33
C LYS A 87 11.52 16.94 13.63
N ASP A 88 12.15 15.97 14.30
CA ASP A 88 13.60 15.99 14.52
C ASP A 88 14.35 15.83 13.21
N TYR A 89 13.88 14.92 12.35
CA TYR A 89 14.42 14.77 10.99
C TYR A 89 14.24 16.05 10.16
N ILE A 90 13.07 16.70 10.21
CA ILE A 90 12.84 17.98 9.49
C ILE A 90 13.82 19.06 9.97
N THR A 91 14.03 19.16 11.28
CA THR A 91 14.96 20.11 11.88
C THR A 91 16.39 19.84 11.40
N PHE A 92 16.81 18.58 11.47
CA PHE A 92 18.10 18.12 10.97
C PHE A 92 18.28 18.43 9.48
N GLU A 93 17.32 18.06 8.62
CA GLU A 93 17.43 18.23 7.17
C GLU A 93 17.50 19.71 6.76
N ARG A 94 16.72 20.57 7.42
CA ARG A 94 16.79 22.03 7.22
C ARG A 94 18.17 22.57 7.59
N GLN A 95 18.73 22.14 8.71
CA GLN A 95 20.07 22.54 9.12
C GLN A 95 21.14 22.02 8.16
N ARG A 96 21.06 20.73 7.78
CA ARG A 96 21.94 20.09 6.80
C ARG A 96 21.98 20.85 5.47
N ARG A 97 20.82 21.30 4.96
CA ARG A 97 20.75 22.10 3.73
C ARG A 97 21.41 23.47 3.89
N ARG A 98 21.23 24.14 5.04
CA ARG A 98 21.89 25.43 5.32
C ARG A 98 23.41 25.27 5.38
N ASP A 99 23.87 24.24 6.08
CA ASP A 99 25.29 23.92 6.21
C ASP A 99 25.91 23.56 4.84
N ALA A 100 25.19 22.81 4.01
CA ALA A 100 25.61 22.51 2.64
C ALA A 100 25.80 23.78 1.78
N VAL A 101 24.83 24.71 1.85
CA VAL A 101 24.92 26.01 1.15
C VAL A 101 26.07 26.86 1.68
N ALA A 102 26.39 26.74 2.98
CA ALA A 102 27.54 27.39 3.61
C ALA A 102 28.89 26.70 3.30
N GLY A 103 28.90 25.60 2.53
CA GLY A 103 30.10 24.85 2.20
C GLY A 103 30.67 24.02 3.35
N LEU A 104 29.89 23.79 4.42
CA LEU A 104 30.29 22.93 5.51
C LEU A 104 30.14 21.45 5.12
N PRO A 105 31.01 20.55 5.63
CA PRO A 105 30.85 19.12 5.40
C PRO A 105 29.53 18.62 6.01
N VAL A 106 28.68 18.01 5.18
CA VAL A 106 27.40 17.45 5.60
C VAL A 106 27.24 16.02 5.08
N PRO A 107 26.46 15.18 5.76
CA PRO A 107 26.10 13.87 5.21
C PRO A 107 25.24 14.03 3.94
N PRO A 108 25.19 12.99 3.07
CA PRO A 108 24.30 12.99 1.91
C PRO A 108 22.82 13.05 2.34
N GLY A 109 22.02 13.84 1.62
CA GLY A 109 20.58 13.95 1.86
C GLY A 109 19.78 12.72 1.42
N MET A 110 18.47 12.78 1.61
CA MET A 110 17.52 11.77 1.13
C MET A 110 16.89 12.21 -0.19
N ASP A 111 16.65 11.25 -1.08
CA ASP A 111 15.87 11.44 -2.31
C ASP A 111 14.36 11.30 -2.04
N GLY A 112 13.99 10.45 -1.08
CA GLY A 112 12.59 10.23 -0.74
C GLY A 112 12.35 9.62 0.63
N VAL A 113 11.07 9.39 0.92
CA VAL A 113 10.56 8.87 2.19
C VAL A 113 9.52 7.77 1.95
N PHE A 114 9.51 6.78 2.83
CA PHE A 114 8.42 5.81 2.96
C PHE A 114 7.73 6.08 4.30
N VAL A 115 6.46 6.50 4.24
CA VAL A 115 5.62 6.82 5.40
C VAL A 115 4.78 5.59 5.73
N CYS A 116 5.13 4.93 6.83
CA CYS A 116 4.59 3.66 7.31
C CYS A 116 4.17 3.76 8.79
N VAL A 117 3.61 4.91 9.17
CA VAL A 117 3.11 5.19 10.52
C VAL A 117 1.67 4.70 10.67
N ARG A 118 1.04 4.94 11.84
CA ARG A 118 -0.39 4.65 12.02
C ARG A 118 -1.24 5.55 11.13
N ASP A 119 -2.41 5.06 10.71
CA ASP A 119 -3.30 5.69 9.74
C ASP A 119 -3.60 7.18 10.03
N GLY A 120 -3.85 7.53 11.30
CA GLY A 120 -4.13 8.92 11.72
C GLY A 120 -2.92 9.87 11.62
N LEU A 121 -1.71 9.33 11.47
CA LEU A 121 -0.47 10.12 11.37
C LEU A 121 -0.01 10.34 9.92
N HIS A 122 -0.64 9.71 8.92
CA HIS A 122 -0.24 9.90 7.51
C HIS A 122 -0.33 11.37 7.07
N ALA A 123 -1.48 12.01 7.29
CA ALA A 123 -1.69 13.40 6.92
C ALA A 123 -0.73 14.39 7.60
N PRO A 124 -0.56 14.41 8.94
CA PRO A 124 0.39 15.32 9.56
C PRO A 124 1.83 15.08 9.07
N VAL A 125 2.28 13.83 8.96
CA VAL A 125 3.64 13.50 8.49
C VAL A 125 3.87 13.97 7.05
N VAL A 126 2.95 13.67 6.13
CA VAL A 126 3.08 14.07 4.72
C VAL A 126 3.05 15.60 4.58
N ASN A 127 2.14 16.28 5.29
CA ASN A 127 2.03 17.73 5.22
C ASN A 127 3.30 18.43 5.76
N ASP A 128 3.85 17.96 6.88
CA ASP A 128 5.06 18.52 7.49
C ASP A 128 6.32 18.31 6.62
N LEU A 129 6.40 17.18 5.91
CA LEU A 129 7.54 16.83 5.05
C LEU A 129 7.49 17.45 3.66
N ALA A 130 6.30 17.78 3.14
CA ALA A 130 6.12 18.29 1.78
C ALA A 130 7.07 19.47 1.42
N PRO A 131 7.32 20.47 2.30
CA PRO A 131 8.26 21.56 2.01
C PRO A 131 9.73 21.12 1.82
N LEU A 132 10.10 19.90 2.22
CA LEU A 132 11.42 19.35 1.95
C LEU A 132 11.56 18.91 0.49
N GLY A 133 10.46 18.75 -0.25
CA GLY A 133 10.48 18.35 -1.66
C GLY A 133 11.09 16.96 -1.84
N LEU A 134 10.71 15.99 -1.01
CA LEU A 134 11.13 14.59 -1.10
C LEU A 134 10.10 13.80 -1.92
N HIS A 135 10.54 12.78 -2.64
CA HIS A 135 9.62 11.79 -3.21
C HIS A 135 8.96 10.98 -2.09
N THR A 136 7.67 10.71 -2.17
CA THR A 136 6.93 10.12 -1.03
C THR A 136 6.15 8.89 -1.45
N MET A 137 6.37 7.78 -0.76
CA MET A 137 5.47 6.63 -0.73
C MET A 137 4.77 6.63 0.63
N CYS A 138 3.44 6.69 0.65
CA CYS A 138 2.63 6.66 1.87
C CYS A 138 1.82 5.37 1.94
N GLU A 139 1.82 4.68 3.08
CA GLU A 139 0.94 3.53 3.29
C GLU A 139 -0.54 3.92 3.21
N LYS A 140 -1.38 2.91 2.94
CA LYS A 140 -2.83 3.06 2.91
C LYS A 140 -3.43 2.87 4.31
N PRO A 141 -4.58 3.49 4.61
CA PRO A 141 -5.30 4.48 3.80
C PRO A 141 -4.53 5.81 3.73
N LEU A 142 -4.79 6.65 2.71
CA LEU A 142 -4.13 7.96 2.58
C LEU A 142 -4.34 8.81 3.86
N ALA A 143 -5.58 8.81 4.35
CA ALA A 143 -5.95 9.34 5.66
C ALA A 143 -7.30 8.72 6.09
N THR A 144 -7.67 8.91 7.35
CA THR A 144 -8.91 8.43 7.95
C THR A 144 -10.11 9.36 7.72
N SER A 145 -9.88 10.55 7.15
CA SER A 145 -10.93 11.51 6.82
C SER A 145 -10.74 12.09 5.41
N LEU A 146 -11.84 12.51 4.79
CA LEU A 146 -11.79 13.19 3.49
C LEU A 146 -11.04 14.53 3.60
N SER A 147 -11.28 15.29 4.67
CA SER A 147 -10.60 16.57 4.91
C SER A 147 -9.08 16.41 4.96
N ASP A 148 -8.58 15.34 5.56
CA ASP A 148 -7.14 15.06 5.64
C ASP A 148 -6.57 14.60 4.30
N CYS A 149 -7.31 13.80 3.52
CA CYS A 149 -6.94 13.48 2.14
C CYS A 149 -6.78 14.76 1.31
N LEU A 150 -7.73 15.69 1.41
CA LEU A 150 -7.69 16.97 0.70
C LEU A 150 -6.61 17.90 1.25
N SER A 151 -6.30 17.84 2.55
CA SER A 151 -5.15 18.55 3.13
C SER A 151 -3.85 18.12 2.47
N ILE A 152 -3.63 16.80 2.35
CA ILE A 152 -2.45 16.26 1.64
C ILE A 152 -2.42 16.76 0.20
N GLN A 153 -3.54 16.67 -0.53
CA GLN A 153 -3.62 17.12 -1.92
C GLN A 153 -3.25 18.60 -2.07
N ARG A 154 -3.83 19.47 -1.24
CA ARG A 154 -3.55 20.91 -1.25
C ARG A 154 -2.09 21.20 -0.94
N THR A 155 -1.53 20.56 0.08
CA THR A 155 -0.14 20.78 0.48
C THR A 155 0.83 20.35 -0.62
N LEU A 156 0.62 19.18 -1.24
CA LEU A 156 1.47 18.69 -2.32
C LEU A 156 1.36 19.55 -3.59
N ASN A 157 0.15 19.98 -3.96
CA ASN A 157 -0.07 20.86 -5.11
C ASN A 157 0.49 22.27 -4.92
N ALA A 158 0.65 22.72 -3.67
CA ALA A 158 1.23 24.02 -3.35
C ALA A 158 2.77 24.04 -3.42
N GLN A 159 3.43 22.88 -3.59
CA GLN A 159 4.88 22.83 -3.69
C GLN A 159 5.36 23.42 -5.03
N PRO A 160 6.49 24.15 -5.06
CA PRO A 160 6.98 24.81 -6.27
C PRO A 160 7.35 23.81 -7.38
N GLU A 161 7.83 22.63 -6.98
CA GLU A 161 8.24 21.57 -7.88
C GLU A 161 7.48 20.28 -7.51
N PRO A 162 6.86 19.59 -8.47
CA PRO A 162 6.16 18.35 -8.19
C PRO A 162 7.15 17.26 -7.78
N ARG A 163 6.65 16.27 -7.03
CA ARG A 163 7.39 15.07 -6.65
C ARG A 163 6.56 13.84 -6.95
N ILE A 164 7.24 12.74 -7.30
CA ILE A 164 6.60 11.42 -7.34
C ILE A 164 5.96 11.16 -5.99
N PHE A 165 4.65 10.89 -6.02
CA PHE A 165 3.86 10.53 -4.87
C PHE A 165 3.20 9.18 -5.13
N ALA A 166 3.32 8.26 -4.18
CA ALA A 166 2.81 6.91 -4.25
C ALA A 166 1.98 6.61 -3.01
N ILE A 167 0.97 5.76 -3.18
CA ILE A 167 0.20 5.17 -2.07
C ILE A 167 0.36 3.65 -2.06
N GLY A 168 0.28 3.05 -0.89
CA GLY A 168 0.35 1.60 -0.61
C GLY A 168 -0.72 0.71 -1.27
N HIS A 169 -1.25 1.07 -2.44
CA HIS A 169 -2.12 0.23 -3.27
C HIS A 169 -1.33 -0.87 -4.00
N VAL A 170 -0.64 -1.70 -3.21
CA VAL A 170 0.35 -2.70 -3.66
C VAL A 170 -0.20 -3.71 -4.66
N LEU A 171 -1.49 -4.05 -4.57
CA LEU A 171 -2.11 -5.02 -5.46
C LEU A 171 -2.06 -4.60 -6.93
N ARG A 172 -1.99 -3.30 -7.24
CA ARG A 172 -1.82 -2.83 -8.62
C ARG A 172 -0.55 -3.34 -9.29
N TYR A 173 0.44 -3.73 -8.48
CA TYR A 173 1.79 -4.11 -8.90
C TYR A 173 2.08 -5.59 -8.63
N SER A 174 1.09 -6.39 -8.21
CA SER A 174 1.28 -7.84 -8.17
C SER A 174 1.30 -8.39 -9.60
N PRO A 175 2.11 -9.42 -9.91
CA PRO A 175 2.15 -10.03 -11.24
C PRO A 175 0.77 -10.45 -11.72
N HIS A 176 -0.08 -10.93 -10.80
CA HIS A 176 -1.47 -11.28 -11.10
C HIS A 176 -2.29 -10.10 -11.61
N ASN A 177 -2.36 -8.99 -10.88
CA ASN A 177 -3.15 -7.83 -11.32
C ASN A 177 -2.53 -7.11 -12.51
N MET A 178 -1.21 -7.12 -12.64
CA MET A 178 -0.53 -6.57 -13.82
C MET A 178 -0.89 -7.38 -15.08
N LEU A 179 -0.92 -8.70 -14.99
CA LEU A 179 -1.37 -9.57 -16.08
C LEU A 179 -2.86 -9.35 -16.38
N LEU A 180 -3.72 -9.32 -15.36
CA LEU A 180 -5.15 -9.04 -15.53
C LEU A 180 -5.37 -7.72 -16.27
N ARG A 181 -4.67 -6.66 -15.85
CA ARG A 181 -4.70 -5.36 -16.51
C ARG A 181 -4.18 -5.44 -17.96
N HIS A 182 -3.12 -6.19 -18.21
CA HIS A 182 -2.55 -6.36 -19.55
C HIS A 182 -3.53 -7.05 -20.50
N LEU A 183 -4.16 -8.14 -20.05
CA LEU A 183 -5.20 -8.85 -20.81
C LEU A 183 -6.39 -7.93 -21.13
N LEU A 184 -6.83 -7.12 -20.16
CA LEU A 184 -7.99 -6.23 -20.33
C LEU A 184 -7.71 -5.02 -21.22
N LEU A 185 -6.58 -4.34 -21.02
CA LEU A 185 -6.34 -3.03 -21.63
C LEU A 185 -5.28 -3.04 -22.73
N GLY A 186 -4.32 -3.96 -22.64
CA GLY A 186 -3.27 -4.15 -23.65
C GLY A 186 -3.78 -5.03 -24.79
N GLU A 187 -4.11 -6.28 -24.46
CA GLU A 187 -4.57 -7.26 -25.45
C GLU A 187 -6.06 -7.14 -25.78
N LYS A 188 -6.85 -6.54 -24.87
CA LYS A 188 -8.31 -6.39 -25.01
C LYS A 188 -9.02 -7.71 -25.27
N VAL A 189 -8.66 -8.76 -24.54
CA VAL A 189 -9.12 -10.15 -24.77
C VAL A 189 -10.64 -10.35 -24.65
N VAL A 190 -11.35 -9.41 -24.00
CA VAL A 190 -12.82 -9.41 -23.89
C VAL A 190 -13.50 -8.30 -24.70
N GLY A 191 -12.73 -7.55 -25.51
CA GLY A 191 -13.20 -6.34 -26.17
C GLY A 191 -13.53 -5.24 -25.15
N GLU A 192 -14.63 -4.53 -25.37
CA GLU A 192 -15.08 -3.50 -24.43
C GLU A 192 -15.65 -4.16 -23.16
N VAL A 193 -15.14 -3.77 -22.00
CA VAL A 193 -15.65 -4.21 -20.68
C VAL A 193 -17.06 -3.66 -20.49
N LEU A 194 -18.01 -4.49 -20.09
CA LEU A 194 -19.43 -4.12 -19.86
C LEU A 194 -19.77 -4.10 -18.37
N SER A 195 -19.35 -5.14 -17.65
CA SER A 195 -19.64 -5.29 -16.22
C SER A 195 -18.50 -5.99 -15.51
N MET A 196 -18.35 -5.73 -14.21
CA MET A 196 -17.46 -6.50 -13.35
C MET A 196 -18.07 -6.78 -11.98
N GLU A 197 -17.65 -7.92 -11.43
CA GLU A 197 -17.91 -8.32 -10.05
C GLU A 197 -16.57 -8.64 -9.39
N HIS A 198 -16.31 -8.05 -8.24
CA HIS A 198 -15.11 -8.29 -7.45
C HIS A 198 -15.52 -8.59 -6.01
N THR A 199 -15.01 -9.70 -5.48
CA THR A 199 -15.21 -10.09 -4.08
C THR A 199 -13.88 -10.04 -3.33
N GLU A 200 -13.91 -9.40 -2.16
CA GLU A 200 -12.84 -9.36 -1.16
C GLU A 200 -13.26 -10.18 0.08
N PRO A 201 -12.76 -11.41 0.22
CA PRO A 201 -12.97 -12.22 1.41
C PRO A 201 -12.04 -11.87 2.57
N ILE A 202 -12.55 -11.25 3.64
CA ILE A 202 -11.76 -10.93 4.84
C ILE A 202 -12.59 -11.15 6.11
N GLY A 203 -12.12 -12.02 6.99
CA GLY A 203 -12.68 -12.23 8.33
C GLY A 203 -11.59 -12.52 9.35
N ALA A 204 -11.55 -11.71 10.43
CA ALA A 204 -10.47 -11.77 11.42
C ALA A 204 -10.29 -13.17 12.06
N PRO A 205 -11.32 -13.82 12.65
CA PRO A 205 -11.12 -15.14 13.25
C PRO A 205 -10.53 -16.17 12.29
N LYS A 206 -11.00 -16.21 11.04
CA LYS A 206 -10.49 -17.18 10.06
C LYS A 206 -9.06 -16.87 9.64
N ILE A 207 -8.70 -15.59 9.55
CA ILE A 207 -7.34 -15.18 9.23
C ILE A 207 -6.41 -15.55 10.38
N TYR A 208 -6.65 -15.05 11.59
CA TYR A 208 -5.70 -15.18 12.68
C TYR A 208 -5.72 -16.60 13.29
N TYR A 209 -6.89 -17.18 13.51
CA TYR A 209 -6.99 -18.50 14.10
C TYR A 209 -6.86 -19.61 13.06
N ASP A 210 -7.86 -19.81 12.19
CA ASP A 210 -7.94 -21.00 11.31
C ASP A 210 -6.72 -21.13 10.37
N LYS A 211 -6.30 -20.03 9.74
CA LYS A 211 -5.20 -20.03 8.76
C LYS A 211 -3.81 -19.94 9.38
N HIS A 212 -3.68 -19.50 10.63
CA HIS A 212 -2.37 -19.27 11.25
C HIS A 212 -2.19 -20.03 12.56
N LEU A 213 -2.84 -19.61 13.66
CA LEU A 213 -2.57 -20.20 14.97
C LEU A 213 -2.89 -21.70 15.02
N GLU A 214 -4.00 -22.14 14.41
CA GLU A 214 -4.35 -23.57 14.31
C GLU A 214 -3.28 -24.38 13.55
N GLN A 215 -2.61 -23.74 12.58
CA GLN A 215 -1.53 -24.30 11.77
C GLN A 215 -0.13 -24.13 12.40
N ASP A 216 -0.06 -23.74 13.69
CA ASP A 216 1.19 -23.46 14.41
C ASP A 216 2.02 -22.31 13.80
N ILE A 217 1.37 -21.41 13.07
CA ILE A 217 2.00 -20.19 12.53
C ILE A 217 1.76 -19.04 13.50
N THR A 218 2.80 -18.62 14.22
CA THR A 218 2.71 -17.59 15.29
C THR A 218 3.38 -16.27 14.96
N LYS A 219 4.09 -16.18 13.83
CA LYS A 219 4.61 -14.92 13.29
C LYS A 219 3.48 -14.13 12.61
N TRP A 220 3.81 -13.20 11.72
CA TRP A 220 2.81 -12.48 10.93
C TRP A 220 1.71 -13.41 10.39
N PRO A 221 0.42 -13.08 10.59
CA PRO A 221 -0.12 -11.84 11.14
C PRO A 221 -0.46 -11.89 12.65
N ILE A 222 -0.13 -12.97 13.36
CA ILE A 222 -0.46 -13.16 14.79
C ILE A 222 0.29 -12.16 15.68
N ASP A 223 1.60 -12.05 15.49
CA ASP A 223 2.46 -11.14 16.26
C ASP A 223 2.09 -9.66 16.10
N VAL A 224 1.41 -9.28 15.03
CA VAL A 224 0.87 -7.92 14.83
C VAL A 224 -0.36 -7.67 15.72
N VAL A 225 -1.15 -8.70 16.00
CA VAL A 225 -2.36 -8.60 16.84
C VAL A 225 -2.01 -8.77 18.31
N ASN A 226 -1.27 -9.82 18.65
CA ASN A 226 -0.85 -10.10 20.01
C ASN A 226 0.57 -10.71 20.02
N LEU A 227 1.54 -9.92 20.49
CA LEU A 227 2.96 -10.30 20.57
C LEU A 227 3.24 -11.41 21.60
N GLU A 228 2.33 -11.67 22.54
CA GLU A 228 2.50 -12.66 23.61
C GLU A 228 2.05 -14.06 23.16
N VAL A 229 1.16 -14.16 22.16
CA VAL A 229 0.62 -15.44 21.67
C VAL A 229 1.71 -16.48 21.35
N PRO A 230 2.83 -16.14 20.68
CA PRO A 230 3.92 -17.09 20.46
C PRO A 230 4.47 -17.69 21.76
N GLY A 231 4.74 -16.85 22.77
CA GLY A 231 5.24 -17.31 24.08
C GLY A 231 4.20 -18.13 24.86
N ILE A 232 2.94 -17.71 24.81
CA ILE A 232 1.83 -18.46 25.44
C ILE A 232 1.68 -19.84 24.79
N LEU A 233 1.82 -19.95 23.47
CA LEU A 233 1.77 -21.24 22.78
C LEU A 233 2.90 -22.17 23.26
N GLU A 234 4.12 -21.64 23.38
CA GLU A 234 5.29 -22.40 23.84
C GLU A 234 5.16 -22.84 25.31
N ASP A 235 4.72 -21.94 26.19
CA ASP A 235 4.72 -22.17 27.65
C ASP A 235 3.45 -22.88 28.16
N GLN A 236 2.29 -22.59 27.55
CA GLN A 236 0.96 -22.95 28.08
C GLN A 236 0.09 -23.76 27.10
N GLY A 237 0.51 -23.89 25.84
CA GLY A 237 -0.13 -24.73 24.82
C GLY A 237 -1.26 -24.06 24.02
N LYS A 238 -1.80 -24.81 23.04
CA LYS A 238 -2.70 -24.29 22.01
C LYS A 238 -3.97 -23.64 22.53
N GLU A 239 -4.63 -24.22 23.53
CA GLU A 239 -5.89 -23.67 24.07
C GLU A 239 -5.69 -22.34 24.80
N ALA A 240 -4.57 -22.19 25.52
CA ALA A 240 -4.22 -20.92 26.17
C ALA A 240 -3.90 -19.85 25.13
N ALA A 241 -3.09 -20.19 24.11
CA ALA A 241 -2.77 -19.29 23.01
C ALA A 241 -4.01 -18.85 22.21
N ARG A 242 -4.92 -19.80 21.96
CA ARG A 242 -6.22 -19.52 21.33
C ARG A 242 -7.04 -18.56 22.18
N SER A 243 -7.16 -18.84 23.48
CA SER A 243 -7.93 -17.99 24.39
C SER A 243 -7.36 -16.57 24.46
N ALA A 244 -6.04 -16.43 24.49
CA ALA A 244 -5.36 -15.14 24.47
C ALA A 244 -5.58 -14.39 23.15
N LEU A 245 -5.49 -15.08 22.00
CA LEU A 245 -5.78 -14.49 20.70
C LEU A 245 -7.21 -13.96 20.65
N PHE A 246 -8.22 -14.79 20.94
CA PHE A 246 -9.62 -14.37 20.89
C PHE A 246 -9.94 -13.28 21.91
N ALA A 247 -9.30 -13.28 23.08
CA ALA A 247 -9.44 -12.18 24.03
C ALA A 247 -8.97 -10.85 23.42
N THR A 248 -7.83 -10.84 22.71
CA THR A 248 -7.35 -9.64 21.99
C THR A 248 -8.28 -9.24 20.83
N LEU A 249 -8.76 -10.20 20.04
CA LEU A 249 -9.69 -9.90 18.93
C LEU A 249 -11.02 -9.30 19.44
N ALA A 250 -11.40 -9.61 20.69
CA ALA A 250 -12.62 -9.19 21.36
C ALA A 250 -12.44 -7.96 22.28
N GLU A 251 -11.27 -7.31 22.27
CA GLU A 251 -11.05 -6.11 23.09
C GLU A 251 -11.95 -4.96 22.64
N ASP A 252 -12.72 -4.41 23.58
CA ASP A 252 -13.51 -3.17 23.44
C ASP A 252 -12.67 -1.95 23.83
N TYR A 253 -12.87 -0.85 23.10
CA TYR A 253 -12.38 0.46 23.50
C TYR A 253 -13.22 1.55 22.82
N ASP A 254 -14.25 1.99 23.52
CA ASP A 254 -15.13 3.05 23.05
C ASP A 254 -14.71 4.43 23.60
N ALA A 255 -15.06 5.50 22.88
CA ALA A 255 -14.69 6.87 23.25
C ALA A 255 -15.36 7.37 24.54
N ALA A 256 -16.35 6.67 25.09
CA ALA A 256 -16.98 7.00 26.37
C ALA A 256 -16.27 6.35 27.56
N SER A 257 -15.59 5.22 27.37
CA SER A 257 -14.92 4.45 28.42
C SER A 257 -13.39 4.50 28.36
N THR A 258 -12.81 4.78 27.20
CA THR A 258 -11.36 4.78 26.97
C THR A 258 -10.89 6.18 26.55
N PRO A 259 -9.83 6.75 27.16
CA PRO A 259 -9.27 8.03 26.73
C PRO A 259 -8.91 8.03 25.25
N ALA A 260 -9.21 9.13 24.54
CA ALA A 260 -8.96 9.24 23.10
C ALA A 260 -7.50 8.94 22.73
N GLN A 261 -6.54 9.39 23.54
CA GLN A 261 -5.12 9.11 23.33
C GLN A 261 -4.83 7.60 23.36
N ASP A 262 -5.42 6.87 24.29
CA ASP A 262 -5.23 5.41 24.41
C ASP A 262 -5.86 4.67 23.23
N ILE A 263 -7.00 5.15 22.71
CA ILE A 263 -7.64 4.63 21.50
C ILE A 263 -6.76 4.88 20.27
N GLU A 264 -6.26 6.10 20.11
CA GLU A 264 -5.35 6.48 19.03
C GLU A 264 -4.03 5.72 19.10
N ASP A 265 -3.62 5.30 20.31
CA ASP A 265 -2.41 4.55 20.53
C ASP A 265 -2.52 3.05 20.25
N ARG A 266 -3.73 2.51 20.25
CA ARG A 266 -4.02 1.09 19.99
C ARG A 266 -3.95 0.71 18.52
N SER A 267 -3.68 -0.57 18.29
CA SER A 267 -3.84 -1.18 16.97
C SER A 267 -5.32 -1.46 16.72
N TRP A 268 -5.82 -0.97 15.59
CA TRP A 268 -7.15 -1.32 15.08
C TRP A 268 -7.15 -2.60 14.25
N TYR A 269 -5.97 -3.13 13.92
CA TYR A 269 -5.85 -4.38 13.17
C TYR A 269 -6.28 -5.56 14.03
N GLY A 270 -7.13 -6.42 13.47
CA GLY A 270 -7.52 -7.69 14.07
C GLY A 270 -8.78 -7.65 14.94
N ARG A 271 -9.46 -6.51 15.10
CA ARG A 271 -10.68 -6.47 15.93
C ARG A 271 -11.87 -7.15 15.28
N CYS A 272 -12.53 -8.03 16.01
CA CYS A 272 -13.67 -8.81 15.55
C CYS A 272 -14.97 -8.00 15.64
N VAL A 273 -15.69 -7.88 14.53
CA VAL A 273 -16.98 -7.15 14.45
C VAL A 273 -18.08 -7.76 15.33
N TRP A 274 -18.00 -9.05 15.67
CA TRP A 274 -19.02 -9.72 16.48
C TRP A 274 -18.71 -9.75 17.96
N GLU A 275 -17.43 -9.71 18.30
CA GLU A 275 -16.94 -9.93 19.67
C GLU A 275 -16.38 -8.65 20.28
N SER A 276 -16.45 -7.52 19.56
CA SER A 276 -16.01 -6.21 20.03
C SER A 276 -16.91 -5.08 19.52
N ASP A 277 -16.69 -3.85 19.97
CA ASP A 277 -17.38 -2.63 19.54
C ASP A 277 -17.07 -2.16 18.10
N ASN A 278 -16.27 -2.93 17.36
CA ASN A 278 -15.92 -2.64 15.97
C ASN A 278 -17.16 -2.67 15.05
N ASP A 279 -17.46 -1.55 14.39
CA ASP A 279 -18.66 -1.36 13.56
C ASP A 279 -18.42 -1.53 12.04
N VAL A 280 -17.26 -2.07 11.65
CA VAL A 280 -16.96 -2.42 10.27
C VAL A 280 -17.97 -3.47 9.76
N CYS A 281 -18.40 -3.32 8.51
CA CYS A 281 -19.35 -4.28 7.91
C CYS A 281 -18.69 -5.66 7.72
N ASP A 282 -19.44 -6.72 7.99
CA ASP A 282 -19.07 -8.11 7.72
C ASP A 282 -19.49 -8.59 6.32
N ASP A 283 -20.54 -7.99 5.78
CA ASP A 283 -21.03 -8.13 4.42
C ASP A 283 -21.38 -6.73 3.88
N GLN A 284 -20.67 -6.30 2.84
CA GLN A 284 -20.96 -5.04 2.18
C GLN A 284 -20.89 -5.20 0.67
N THR A 285 -21.97 -4.81 -0.01
CA THR A 285 -22.00 -4.70 -1.47
C THR A 285 -22.11 -3.24 -1.88
N VAL A 286 -21.20 -2.81 -2.77
CA VAL A 286 -21.19 -1.47 -3.37
C VAL A 286 -21.32 -1.61 -4.88
N THR A 287 -22.35 -0.98 -5.44
CA THR A 287 -22.61 -0.96 -6.88
C THR A 287 -22.29 0.41 -7.45
N PHE A 288 -21.38 0.43 -8.41
CA PHE A 288 -21.10 1.60 -9.25
C PHE A 288 -21.80 1.42 -10.59
N THR A 289 -22.45 2.48 -11.06
CA THR A 289 -23.04 2.53 -12.39
C THR A 289 -22.51 3.75 -13.13
N TRP A 290 -22.35 3.57 -14.43
CA TRP A 290 -22.01 4.65 -15.34
C TRP A 290 -22.99 4.62 -16.50
N GLU A 291 -23.55 5.78 -16.80
CA GLU A 291 -24.35 5.98 -18.00
C GLU A 291 -23.46 6.04 -19.25
N ASP A 292 -24.11 5.96 -20.42
CA ASP A 292 -23.46 6.25 -21.69
C ASP A 292 -22.81 7.64 -21.66
N ASP A 293 -21.55 7.69 -22.06
CA ASP A 293 -20.77 8.93 -22.16
C ASP A 293 -20.26 9.11 -23.60
N PRO A 294 -21.01 9.84 -24.45
CA PRO A 294 -20.62 10.11 -25.83
C PRO A 294 -19.33 10.94 -25.95
N ALA A 295 -18.92 11.66 -24.90
CA ALA A 295 -17.74 12.51 -24.95
C ALA A 295 -16.44 11.70 -24.95
N VAL A 296 -16.48 10.47 -24.41
CA VAL A 296 -15.33 9.55 -24.37
C VAL A 296 -15.64 8.21 -25.05
N ASP A 297 -16.70 8.16 -25.87
CA ASP A 297 -17.18 6.97 -26.58
C ASP A 297 -17.28 5.73 -25.66
N ARG A 298 -17.82 5.93 -24.46
CA ARG A 298 -17.94 4.87 -23.45
C ARG A 298 -19.40 4.56 -23.20
N GLY A 299 -19.85 3.39 -23.63
CA GLY A 299 -21.18 2.90 -23.29
C GLY A 299 -21.37 2.66 -21.80
N ALA A 300 -22.61 2.51 -21.35
CA ALA A 300 -22.96 2.26 -19.96
C ALA A 300 -22.20 1.06 -19.35
N LYS A 301 -21.83 1.17 -18.07
CA LYS A 301 -21.03 0.17 -17.33
C LYS A 301 -21.58 -0.07 -15.94
N THR A 302 -21.32 -1.25 -15.39
CA THR A 302 -21.59 -1.59 -13.99
C THR A 302 -20.36 -2.21 -13.32
N ALA A 303 -20.10 -1.88 -12.06
CA ALA A 303 -19.12 -2.58 -11.24
C ALA A 303 -19.70 -2.88 -9.87
N ILE A 304 -19.55 -4.12 -9.40
CA ILE A 304 -20.01 -4.57 -8.10
C ILE A 304 -18.77 -4.97 -7.29
N PHE A 305 -18.62 -4.35 -6.13
CA PHE A 305 -17.64 -4.74 -5.12
C PHE A 305 -18.37 -5.36 -3.94
N HIS A 306 -17.95 -6.56 -3.56
CA HIS A 306 -18.51 -7.31 -2.43
C HIS A 306 -17.41 -7.62 -1.44
N MET A 307 -17.55 -7.15 -0.20
CA MET A 307 -16.72 -7.58 0.91
C MET A 307 -17.52 -8.59 1.73
N ILE A 308 -16.91 -9.73 2.08
CA ILE A 308 -17.59 -10.78 2.84
C ILE A 308 -16.65 -11.50 3.80
N ALA A 309 -17.03 -11.54 5.08
CA ALA A 309 -16.29 -12.27 6.10
C ALA A 309 -16.63 -13.76 6.11
N GLN A 310 -17.88 -14.14 5.86
CA GLN A 310 -18.36 -15.52 6.01
C GLN A 310 -18.19 -16.38 4.75
N THR A 311 -16.94 -16.69 4.42
CA THR A 311 -16.58 -17.57 3.29
C THR A 311 -15.38 -18.45 3.62
N LEU A 312 -15.18 -19.55 2.89
CA LEU A 312 -13.98 -20.39 2.99
C LEU A 312 -12.78 -19.77 2.25
N ALA A 313 -13.05 -18.95 1.23
CA ALA A 313 -12.05 -18.35 0.35
C ALA A 313 -11.32 -17.16 0.99
N GLN A 314 -10.89 -17.27 2.26
CA GLN A 314 -10.32 -16.16 3.02
C GLN A 314 -9.00 -15.68 2.43
N CYS A 315 -8.89 -14.36 2.23
CA CYS A 315 -7.79 -13.71 1.52
C CYS A 315 -7.65 -14.17 0.06
N GLU A 316 -8.68 -14.78 -0.53
CA GLU A 316 -8.72 -15.17 -1.95
C GLU A 316 -9.66 -14.24 -2.70
N ARG A 317 -9.10 -13.10 -3.12
CA ARG A 317 -9.78 -12.16 -4.02
C ARG A 317 -10.18 -12.87 -5.30
N ARG A 318 -11.41 -12.65 -5.73
CA ARG A 318 -12.00 -13.32 -6.90
C ARG A 318 -12.98 -12.41 -7.62
N GLY A 319 -13.25 -12.71 -8.87
CA GLY A 319 -14.22 -11.92 -9.62
C GLY A 319 -14.47 -12.41 -11.02
N ARG A 320 -15.38 -11.69 -11.68
CA ARG A 320 -15.72 -11.86 -13.09
C ARG A 320 -15.72 -10.51 -13.79
N ILE A 321 -15.28 -10.51 -15.04
CA ILE A 321 -15.34 -9.34 -15.92
C ILE A 321 -15.97 -9.79 -17.22
N TYR A 322 -17.04 -9.11 -17.60
CA TYR A 322 -17.81 -9.39 -18.80
C TYR A 322 -17.48 -8.34 -19.85
N GLY A 323 -17.15 -8.77 -21.06
CA GLY A 323 -16.94 -7.88 -22.19
C GLY A 323 -17.75 -8.27 -23.41
N THR A 324 -17.62 -7.45 -24.46
CA THR A 324 -18.36 -7.63 -25.72
C THR A 324 -17.99 -8.90 -26.50
N THR A 325 -16.77 -9.42 -26.34
CA THR A 325 -16.27 -10.55 -27.14
C THR A 325 -15.72 -11.69 -26.29
N GLY A 326 -15.82 -11.59 -24.97
CA GLY A 326 -15.37 -12.63 -24.06
C GLY A 326 -15.69 -12.31 -22.61
N GLU A 327 -15.29 -13.20 -21.72
CA GLU A 327 -15.36 -13.02 -20.28
C GLU A 327 -14.08 -13.48 -19.58
N ILE A 328 -13.81 -12.90 -18.42
CA ILE A 328 -12.74 -13.32 -17.52
C ILE A 328 -13.36 -13.78 -16.20
N SER A 329 -12.89 -14.91 -15.69
CA SER A 329 -13.07 -15.32 -14.29
C SER A 329 -11.69 -15.42 -13.65
N TYR A 330 -11.50 -14.87 -12.45
CA TYR A 330 -10.23 -14.91 -11.74
C TYR A 330 -10.41 -15.16 -10.26
N ASP A 331 -9.36 -15.71 -9.66
CA ASP A 331 -9.13 -15.79 -8.22
C ASP A 331 -7.71 -15.29 -7.92
N SER A 332 -7.19 -15.49 -6.70
CA SER A 332 -5.85 -15.01 -6.32
C SER A 332 -4.70 -15.82 -6.93
N GLN A 333 -4.99 -16.90 -7.66
CA GLN A 333 -3.99 -17.81 -8.24
C GLN A 333 -4.02 -17.82 -9.77
N SER A 334 -5.19 -17.60 -10.37
CA SER A 334 -5.40 -17.81 -11.80
C SER A 334 -6.34 -16.78 -12.43
N ILE A 335 -6.17 -16.62 -13.74
CA ILE A 335 -7.01 -15.79 -14.60
C ILE A 335 -7.44 -16.67 -15.76
N THR A 336 -8.74 -16.88 -15.94
CA THR A 336 -9.30 -17.68 -17.02
C THR A 336 -10.07 -16.77 -17.96
N VAL A 337 -9.70 -16.78 -19.24
CA VAL A 337 -10.30 -15.98 -20.31
C VAL A 337 -11.06 -16.91 -21.24
N HIS A 338 -12.30 -16.57 -21.56
CA HIS A 338 -13.11 -17.25 -22.57
C HIS A 338 -13.44 -16.30 -23.71
N ASP A 339 -13.09 -16.66 -24.94
CA ASP A 339 -13.38 -15.89 -26.15
C ASP A 339 -14.67 -16.40 -26.82
N PHE A 340 -15.64 -15.52 -27.03
CA PHE A 340 -16.95 -15.90 -27.58
C PHE A 340 -16.93 -16.17 -29.09
N LYS A 341 -15.94 -15.64 -29.82
CA LYS A 341 -15.82 -15.80 -31.27
C LYS A 341 -15.18 -17.14 -31.62
N SER A 342 -14.10 -17.51 -30.93
CA SER A 342 -13.42 -18.80 -31.14
C SER A 342 -14.04 -19.93 -30.33
N GLY A 343 -14.67 -19.62 -29.20
CA GLY A 343 -15.14 -20.61 -28.22
C GLY A 343 -14.01 -21.21 -27.36
N GLU A 344 -12.80 -20.67 -27.47
CA GLU A 344 -11.63 -21.16 -26.72
C GLU A 344 -11.59 -20.58 -25.29
N THR A 345 -11.03 -21.36 -24.37
CA THR A 345 -10.81 -20.95 -22.98
C THR A 345 -9.35 -21.17 -22.61
N ASN A 346 -8.69 -20.11 -22.15
CA ASN A 346 -7.30 -20.12 -21.74
C ASN A 346 -7.16 -19.71 -20.27
N THR A 347 -6.36 -20.45 -19.51
CA THR A 347 -6.08 -20.15 -18.10
C THR A 347 -4.62 -19.78 -17.92
N HIS A 348 -4.39 -18.62 -17.33
CA HIS A 348 -3.08 -18.10 -16.97
C HIS A 348 -2.86 -18.25 -15.46
N LYS A 349 -1.65 -18.66 -15.07
CA LYS A 349 -1.20 -18.77 -13.68
C LYS A 349 0.06 -17.94 -13.52
N PRO A 350 -0.06 -16.64 -13.21
CA PRO A 350 1.09 -15.75 -13.08
C PRO A 350 1.97 -16.22 -11.93
N GLU A 351 3.28 -16.21 -12.15
CA GLU A 351 4.24 -16.59 -11.12
C GLU A 351 4.24 -15.56 -9.98
N VAL A 352 4.19 -16.07 -8.75
CA VAL A 352 4.26 -15.27 -7.54
C VAL A 352 5.67 -15.42 -6.97
N PRO A 353 6.44 -14.33 -6.77
CA PRO A 353 7.78 -14.43 -6.23
C PRO A 353 7.80 -15.14 -4.87
N VAL A 354 8.84 -15.95 -4.64
CA VAL A 354 9.05 -16.65 -3.38
C VAL A 354 9.24 -15.62 -2.25
N ASN A 355 8.62 -15.86 -1.09
CA ASN A 355 8.60 -14.95 0.07
C ASN A 355 7.95 -13.58 -0.22
N SER A 356 7.04 -13.53 -1.20
CA SER A 356 6.32 -12.29 -1.49
C SER A 356 5.15 -12.05 -0.56
N HIS A 357 4.99 -10.78 -0.16
CA HIS A 357 3.82 -10.30 0.55
C HIS A 357 2.82 -9.74 -0.48
N HIS A 358 1.52 -10.00 -0.28
CA HIS A 358 0.46 -9.58 -1.20
C HIS A 358 0.68 -10.04 -2.66
N GLY A 359 1.21 -11.26 -2.83
CA GLY A 359 1.49 -11.84 -4.15
C GLY A 359 2.55 -11.09 -4.95
N GLY A 360 3.48 -10.38 -4.30
CA GLY A 360 4.55 -9.61 -4.96
C GLY A 360 4.25 -8.12 -5.11
N GLY A 361 3.08 -7.66 -4.67
CA GLY A 361 2.67 -6.26 -4.80
C GLY A 361 3.58 -5.28 -4.06
N ASP A 362 4.12 -5.65 -2.89
CA ASP A 362 5.00 -4.78 -2.10
C ASP A 362 6.32 -4.50 -2.84
N ASP A 363 6.96 -5.54 -3.37
CA ASP A 363 8.16 -5.44 -4.20
C ASP A 363 7.87 -4.69 -5.50
N GLY A 364 6.74 -5.01 -6.17
CA GLY A 364 6.35 -4.35 -7.41
C GLY A 364 6.10 -2.85 -7.25
N LEU A 365 5.39 -2.44 -6.18
CA LEU A 365 5.18 -1.02 -5.86
C LEU A 365 6.51 -0.33 -5.58
N THR A 366 7.35 -0.94 -4.75
CA THR A 366 8.65 -0.39 -4.37
C THR A 366 9.52 -0.20 -5.61
N GLN A 367 9.63 -1.22 -6.45
CA GLN A 367 10.41 -1.18 -7.68
C GLN A 367 9.92 -0.06 -8.62
N CYS A 368 8.61 0.01 -8.88
CA CYS A 368 8.04 1.05 -9.74
C CYS A 368 8.28 2.46 -9.17
N PHE A 369 8.14 2.64 -7.86
CA PHE A 369 8.41 3.92 -7.21
C PHE A 369 9.89 4.32 -7.33
N LEU A 370 10.82 3.39 -7.09
CA LEU A 370 12.25 3.64 -7.22
C LEU A 370 12.65 3.96 -8.66
N ASP A 371 12.10 3.24 -9.64
CA ASP A 371 12.34 3.51 -11.06
C ASP A 371 11.81 4.89 -11.47
N ALA A 372 10.64 5.29 -10.97
CA ALA A 372 10.10 6.62 -11.20
C ALA A 372 11.00 7.72 -10.64
N VAL A 373 11.48 7.55 -9.40
CA VAL A 373 12.40 8.50 -8.76
C VAL A 373 13.72 8.56 -9.50
N LYS A 374 14.26 7.41 -9.92
CA LYS A 374 15.49 7.33 -10.70
C LYS A 374 15.36 8.09 -12.02
N ALA A 375 14.27 7.85 -12.77
CA ALA A 375 14.03 8.50 -14.05
C ALA A 375 13.96 10.03 -13.93
N VAL A 376 13.28 10.53 -12.90
CA VAL A 376 13.24 11.97 -12.59
C VAL A 376 14.61 12.51 -12.21
N LYS A 377 15.34 11.81 -11.33
CA LYS A 377 16.66 12.25 -10.85
C LYS A 377 17.72 12.28 -11.96
N GLU A 378 17.66 11.33 -12.89
CA GLU A 378 18.54 11.25 -14.06
C GLU A 378 18.09 12.20 -15.20
N GLY A 379 16.94 12.87 -15.05
CA GLY A 379 16.40 13.79 -16.04
C GLY A 379 15.90 13.12 -17.32
N THR A 380 15.63 11.81 -17.28
CA THR A 380 15.13 11.04 -18.43
C THR A 380 13.62 11.18 -18.63
N MET A 381 12.89 11.51 -17.55
CA MET A 381 11.46 11.82 -17.57
C MET A 381 11.16 12.99 -16.63
N ASP A 382 10.14 13.77 -16.96
CA ASP A 382 9.57 14.70 -15.98
C ASP A 382 8.72 13.94 -14.93
N VAL A 383 8.36 14.63 -13.85
CA VAL A 383 7.61 14.03 -12.74
C VAL A 383 6.24 13.53 -13.16
N SER A 384 5.53 14.26 -14.03
CA SER A 384 4.19 13.87 -14.48
C SER A 384 4.24 12.64 -15.37
N GLU A 385 5.22 12.57 -16.27
CA GLU A 385 5.47 11.42 -17.13
C GLU A 385 5.84 10.19 -16.29
N ALA A 386 6.83 10.30 -15.39
CA ALA A 386 7.24 9.20 -14.53
C ALA A 386 6.11 8.74 -13.60
N GLN A 387 5.33 9.67 -13.04
CA GLN A 387 4.16 9.37 -12.21
C GLN A 387 3.12 8.54 -12.98
N ARG A 388 2.74 8.97 -14.19
CA ARG A 388 1.76 8.24 -15.02
C ARG A 388 2.33 6.93 -15.53
N TYR A 389 3.62 6.91 -15.87
CA TYR A 389 4.25 5.74 -16.44
C TYR A 389 4.42 4.66 -15.38
N TYR A 390 5.22 4.89 -14.34
CA TYR A 390 5.57 3.87 -13.36
C TYR A 390 4.47 3.64 -12.32
N MET A 391 3.86 4.69 -11.78
CA MET A 391 2.82 4.52 -10.75
C MET A 391 1.44 4.21 -11.34
N GLY A 392 1.23 4.50 -12.64
CA GLY A 392 -0.04 4.24 -13.31
C GLY A 392 -1.24 5.00 -12.71
N CYS A 393 -0.99 6.03 -11.90
CA CYS A 393 -2.00 6.87 -11.27
C CYS A 393 -1.43 8.22 -10.87
N THR A 394 -2.28 9.22 -10.88
CA THR A 394 -2.00 10.59 -10.42
C THR A 394 -2.41 10.75 -8.96
N LEU A 395 -1.99 11.87 -8.34
CA LEU A 395 -2.48 12.25 -7.02
C LEU A 395 -4.02 12.38 -7.01
N GLU A 396 -4.61 12.91 -8.07
CA GLU A 396 -6.07 13.01 -8.19
C GLU A 396 -6.73 11.63 -8.20
N ASP A 397 -6.16 10.64 -8.90
CA ASP A 397 -6.69 9.26 -8.89
C ASP A 397 -6.67 8.65 -7.48
N MET A 398 -5.65 8.98 -6.68
CA MET A 398 -5.55 8.54 -5.29
C MET A 398 -6.61 9.21 -4.41
N ILE A 399 -6.89 10.50 -4.62
CA ILE A 399 -7.98 11.20 -3.93
C ILE A 399 -9.33 10.62 -4.35
N ARG A 400 -9.55 10.39 -5.64
CA ARG A 400 -10.77 9.77 -6.17
C ARG A 400 -11.04 8.40 -5.56
N SER A 401 -10.02 7.55 -5.42
CA SER A 401 -10.20 6.22 -4.82
C SER A 401 -10.63 6.29 -3.35
N HIS A 402 -10.09 7.23 -2.57
CA HIS A 402 -10.46 7.40 -1.16
C HIS A 402 -11.82 8.09 -1.00
N ALA A 403 -12.08 9.11 -1.81
CA ALA A 403 -13.39 9.76 -1.90
C ALA A 403 -14.52 8.77 -2.20
N ALA A 404 -14.28 7.77 -3.07
CA ALA A 404 -15.25 6.72 -3.35
C ALA A 404 -15.62 5.90 -2.11
N VAL A 405 -14.68 5.66 -1.19
CA VAL A 405 -14.96 4.97 0.09
C VAL A 405 -15.87 5.83 0.97
N PHE A 406 -15.58 7.13 1.12
CA PHE A 406 -16.42 8.03 1.90
C PHE A 406 -17.82 8.20 1.30
N ALA A 407 -17.92 8.27 -0.04
CA ALA A 407 -19.20 8.33 -0.73
C ALA A 407 -20.02 7.04 -0.54
N ALA A 408 -19.38 5.86 -0.61
CA ALA A 408 -20.04 4.59 -0.34
C ALA A 408 -20.51 4.49 1.12
N GLU A 409 -19.74 5.03 2.06
CA GLU A 409 -20.11 5.07 3.47
C GLU A 409 -21.28 6.05 3.74
N GLU A 410 -21.30 7.22 3.11
CA GLU A 410 -22.46 8.12 3.15
C GLU A 410 -23.71 7.44 2.57
N ALA A 411 -23.57 6.78 1.41
CA ALA A 411 -24.66 6.02 0.79
C ALA A 411 -25.25 4.97 1.74
N ARG A 412 -24.39 4.22 2.43
CA ARG A 412 -24.77 3.18 3.39
C ARG A 412 -25.48 3.76 4.61
N ARG A 413 -24.87 4.75 5.27
CA ARG A 413 -25.39 5.34 6.52
C ARG A 413 -26.70 6.09 6.30
N GLU A 414 -26.81 6.82 5.19
CA GLU A 414 -28.00 7.60 4.86
C GLU A 414 -29.03 6.82 4.03
N LYS A 415 -28.72 5.59 3.63
CA LYS A 415 -29.60 4.70 2.84
C LYS A 415 -30.06 5.36 1.53
N LYS A 416 -29.12 5.93 0.78
CA LYS A 416 -29.40 6.68 -0.46
C LYS A 416 -28.43 6.32 -1.59
N ILE A 417 -28.82 6.64 -2.81
CA ILE A 417 -27.95 6.59 -3.99
C ILE A 417 -27.18 7.91 -4.08
N ILE A 418 -25.87 7.82 -4.33
CA ILE A 418 -25.00 8.98 -4.48
C ILE A 418 -24.75 9.27 -5.96
N SER A 419 -25.09 10.48 -6.40
CA SER A 419 -24.59 11.03 -7.67
C SER A 419 -23.13 11.44 -7.49
N TRP A 420 -22.20 10.70 -8.11
CA TRP A 420 -20.76 10.94 -7.95
C TRP A 420 -20.35 12.38 -8.28
N LYS A 421 -20.89 12.94 -9.37
CA LYS A 421 -20.55 14.30 -9.81
C LYS A 421 -20.98 15.36 -8.80
N GLU A 422 -22.20 15.27 -8.29
CA GLU A 422 -22.74 16.20 -7.30
C GLU A 422 -22.02 16.05 -5.95
N TRP A 423 -21.75 14.81 -5.55
CA TRP A 423 -21.02 14.52 -4.32
C TRP A 423 -19.58 15.04 -4.38
N TRP A 424 -18.89 14.85 -5.52
CA TRP A 424 -17.54 15.34 -5.73
C TRP A 424 -17.48 16.87 -5.68
N GLU A 425 -18.39 17.55 -6.37
CA GLU A 425 -18.46 19.01 -6.36
C GLU A 425 -18.63 19.56 -4.94
N ARG A 426 -19.56 18.97 -4.17
CA ARG A 426 -19.89 19.39 -2.82
C ARG A 426 -18.81 19.12 -1.78
N ASN A 427 -17.98 18.09 -1.97
CA ASN A 427 -17.09 17.60 -0.93
C ASN A 427 -15.59 17.75 -1.25
N VAL A 428 -15.23 17.98 -2.51
CA VAL A 428 -13.83 17.99 -2.97
C VAL A 428 -13.44 19.31 -3.64
N VAL A 429 -14.32 19.90 -4.44
CA VAL A 429 -14.02 21.12 -5.21
C VAL A 429 -14.20 22.39 -4.37
N THR A 430 -15.22 22.42 -3.51
CA THR A 430 -15.48 23.46 -2.51
C THR A 430 -14.44 23.49 -1.41
#